data_AF-A0A7H5EVS6-F1
#
_entry.id   AF-A0A7H5EVS6-F1
#
_cell.length_a   1.000
_cell.length_b   1.000
_cell.length_c   1.000
_cell.angle_alpha   90.00
_cell.angle_beta   90.00
_cell.angle_gamma   90.00
#
_symmetry.space_group_name_H-M   'P 1'
#
loop_
_entity.id
_entity.type
_entity.pdbx_description
1 polymer ?
#
loop_
_entity_poly.entity_id
_entity_poly.type
_entity_poly.pdbx_seq_one_letter_code
_entity_poly.pdbx_strand_id
1 'polypeptide(L)'
;MRRKPALLFSLPLLFLLTSCDAGEKTVYLQSETAHQLKEGMSVYASGIEIGYLDKINLQPDLTVVSELKIILDVNISRDAQMASQTISLLGETALELSNGNAADYLREGDTLLLVHPRRMFADSTIRNLFQYIREGLRPESPEPLLRKLDSVEQKLDSLLQRQ
;
A
#
# COMPACT_ATOMS: atom_id res chain seq x y z
N MET A 1 72.47 18.07 28.76
CA MET A 1 71.24 18.08 27.93
C MET A 1 70.98 16.62 27.52
N ARG A 2 70.12 15.81 28.14
CA ARG A 2 68.64 15.83 28.34
C ARG A 2 67.82 15.77 27.04
N ARG A 3 67.51 14.57 26.51
CA ARG A 3 66.19 13.87 26.51
C ARG A 3 66.16 12.72 25.48
N LYS A 4 65.27 11.76 25.75
CA LYS A 4 65.16 10.36 25.28
C LYS A 4 64.69 10.20 23.81
N PRO A 5 64.85 9.00 23.19
CA PRO A 5 64.22 8.63 21.93
C PRO A 5 62.77 8.14 22.15
N ALA A 6 61.87 8.44 21.22
CA ALA A 6 60.51 7.91 21.22
C ALA A 6 60.04 7.64 19.77
N LEU A 7 60.09 6.34 19.45
CA LEU A 7 59.16 5.58 18.63
C LEU A 7 57.71 6.09 18.69
N LEU A 8 56.97 5.87 17.58
CA LEU A 8 55.52 5.66 17.41
C LEU A 8 54.72 6.67 16.56
N PHE A 9 53.76 6.06 15.83
CA PHE A 9 52.56 6.59 15.17
C PHE A 9 52.77 7.33 13.83
N SER A 10 52.18 6.94 12.71
CA SER A 10 50.90 6.25 12.43
C SER A 10 50.94 5.79 10.95
N LEU A 11 50.87 4.50 10.60
CA LEU A 11 49.66 3.65 10.41
C LEU A 11 48.38 4.43 10.00
N PRO A 12 47.64 3.96 9.00
CA PRO A 12 47.77 4.37 7.62
C PRO A 12 46.43 4.91 7.08
N LEU A 13 46.45 5.39 5.83
CA LEU A 13 45.47 5.13 4.78
C LEU A 13 44.27 4.19 5.13
N LEU A 14 43.38 4.60 6.03
CA LEU A 14 42.20 3.83 6.46
C LEU A 14 40.94 4.70 6.44
N PHE A 15 40.74 5.44 5.35
CA PHE A 15 39.54 6.25 5.13
C PHE A 15 38.89 5.97 3.76
N LEU A 16 39.13 4.79 3.18
CA LEU A 16 38.61 4.39 1.87
C LEU A 16 37.64 3.20 1.93
N LEU A 17 36.94 3.00 3.05
CA LEU A 17 35.85 2.04 3.16
C LEU A 17 34.62 2.68 3.80
N THR A 18 34.17 3.82 3.27
CA THR A 18 32.75 4.17 3.39
C THR A 18 31.99 3.26 2.44
N SER A 19 31.60 2.07 2.91
CA SER A 19 30.64 1.26 2.17
C SER A 19 29.37 2.07 2.02
N CYS A 20 28.89 2.21 0.78
CA CYS A 20 27.52 2.62 0.52
C CYS A 20 26.65 1.46 1.01
N ASP A 21 26.27 1.50 2.28
CA ASP A 21 25.21 0.66 2.77
C ASP A 21 23.96 1.15 2.03
N ALA A 22 23.38 0.32 1.17
CA ALA A 22 22.05 0.56 0.65
C ALA A 22 21.11 0.40 1.85
N GLY A 23 21.08 1.44 2.69
CA GLY A 23 20.63 1.35 4.06
C GLY A 23 19.15 1.04 4.09
N GLU A 24 18.83 -0.15 4.57
CA GLU A 24 17.48 -0.46 4.98
C GLU A 24 17.00 0.64 5.94
N LYS A 25 15.89 1.30 5.61
CA LYS A 25 15.29 2.31 6.49
C LYS A 25 14.02 1.77 7.10
N THR A 26 13.84 2.04 8.38
CA THR A 26 12.61 1.73 9.09
C THR A 26 11.70 2.96 9.05
N VAL A 27 10.46 2.81 8.60
CA VAL A 27 9.42 3.83 8.70
C VAL A 27 8.20 3.24 9.40
N TYR A 28 7.39 4.08 10.02
CA TYR A 28 6.20 3.63 10.74
C TYR A 28 4.95 3.83 9.90
N LEU A 29 3.96 2.96 10.10
CA LEU A 29 2.64 3.07 9.52
C LEU A 29 1.62 3.15 10.64
N GLN A 30 0.89 4.26 10.71
CA GLN A 30 -0.17 4.45 11.69
C GLN A 30 -1.55 4.19 11.07
N SER A 31 -2.38 3.44 11.77
CA SER A 31 -3.76 3.15 11.36
C SER A 31 -4.70 2.99 12.56
N GLU A 32 -6.01 3.17 12.31
CA GLU A 32 -7.06 2.89 13.32
C GLU A 32 -7.38 1.38 13.43
N THR A 33 -6.94 0.58 12.45
CA THR A 33 -7.20 -0.86 12.42
C THR A 33 -6.07 -1.61 11.72
N ALA A 34 -5.77 -2.80 12.22
CA ALA A 34 -4.84 -3.75 11.60
C ALA A 34 -5.54 -4.68 10.58
N HIS A 35 -6.81 -4.42 10.23
CA HIS A 35 -7.55 -5.29 9.33
C HIS A 35 -6.87 -5.38 7.96
N GLN A 36 -6.57 -6.60 7.51
CA GLN A 36 -5.80 -6.90 6.29
C GLN A 36 -4.31 -6.59 6.37
N LEU A 37 -3.77 -6.19 7.52
CA LEU A 37 -2.32 -6.13 7.74
C LEU A 37 -1.82 -7.47 8.29
N LYS A 38 -0.62 -7.88 7.84
CA LYS A 38 0.07 -9.09 8.28
C LYS A 38 1.56 -8.82 8.29
N GLU A 39 2.27 -9.36 9.26
CA GLU A 39 3.74 -9.38 9.24
C GLU A 39 4.23 -10.15 8.01
N GLY A 40 5.32 -9.69 7.41
CA GLY A 40 5.85 -10.18 6.14
C GLY A 40 5.10 -9.67 4.90
N MET A 41 4.08 -8.82 5.04
CA MET A 41 3.37 -8.25 3.89
C MET A 41 4.27 -7.35 3.05
N SER A 42 4.40 -7.64 1.77
CA SER A 42 5.18 -6.84 0.83
C SER A 42 4.64 -5.42 0.69
N VAL A 43 5.55 -4.45 0.58
CA VAL A 43 5.29 -3.06 0.26
C VAL A 43 5.74 -2.79 -1.17
N TYR A 44 4.83 -2.33 -2.00
CA TYR A 44 5.06 -2.00 -3.40
C TYR A 44 5.01 -0.49 -3.62
N ALA A 45 5.81 -0.02 -4.56
CA ALA A 45 5.68 1.30 -5.15
C ALA A 45 5.76 1.17 -6.66
N SER A 46 4.71 1.60 -7.36
CA SER A 46 4.65 1.50 -8.83
C SER A 46 4.88 0.08 -9.36
N GLY A 47 4.36 -0.92 -8.62
CA GLY A 47 4.50 -2.34 -8.96
C GLY A 47 5.87 -2.97 -8.68
N ILE A 48 6.79 -2.24 -8.05
CA ILE A 48 8.09 -2.75 -7.60
C ILE A 48 8.03 -2.97 -6.10
N GLU A 49 8.42 -4.16 -5.62
CA GLU A 49 8.56 -4.42 -4.19
C GLU A 49 9.74 -3.62 -3.63
N ILE A 50 9.47 -2.75 -2.66
CA ILE A 50 10.44 -1.85 -2.03
C ILE A 50 10.74 -2.22 -0.58
N GLY A 51 10.00 -3.17 -0.01
CA GLY A 51 10.05 -3.44 1.42
C GLY A 51 8.98 -4.41 1.90
N TYR A 52 8.85 -4.52 3.21
CA TYR A 52 7.86 -5.37 3.86
C TYR A 52 7.43 -4.79 5.22
N LEU A 53 6.28 -5.26 5.71
CA LEU A 53 5.81 -5.00 7.06
C LEU A 53 6.48 -5.96 8.03
N ASP A 54 7.28 -5.45 8.96
CA ASP A 54 8.05 -6.25 9.92
C ASP A 54 7.23 -6.60 11.17
N LYS A 55 6.58 -5.59 11.77
CA LYS A 55 5.84 -5.76 13.04
C LYS A 55 4.55 -4.96 13.08
N ILE A 56 3.58 -5.46 13.84
CA ILE A 56 2.33 -4.76 14.13
C ILE A 56 2.18 -4.61 15.64
N ASN A 57 2.15 -3.38 16.14
CA ASN A 57 1.95 -3.07 17.55
C ASN A 57 0.60 -2.38 17.77
N LEU A 58 -0.16 -2.86 18.76
CA LEU A 58 -1.36 -2.19 19.26
C LEU A 58 -0.99 -1.32 20.45
N GLN A 59 -1.16 -0.02 20.31
CA GLN A 59 -0.87 0.95 21.35
C GLN A 59 -1.97 0.98 22.42
N PRO A 60 -1.68 1.50 23.64
CA PRO A 60 -2.67 1.57 24.72
C PRO A 60 -3.94 2.38 24.39
N ASP A 61 -3.85 3.32 23.44
CA ASP A 61 -4.96 4.13 22.94
C ASP A 61 -5.75 3.44 21.82
N LEU A 62 -5.48 2.16 21.57
CA LEU A 62 -6.04 1.34 20.49
C LEU A 62 -5.63 1.76 19.08
N THR A 63 -4.67 2.68 18.93
CA THR A 63 -4.06 2.94 17.62
C THR A 63 -3.12 1.81 17.25
N VAL A 64 -3.03 1.50 15.96
CA VAL A 64 -2.10 0.51 15.43
C VAL A 64 -0.89 1.25 14.86
N VAL A 65 0.30 0.85 15.28
CA VAL A 65 1.58 1.33 14.75
C VAL A 65 2.34 0.12 14.24
N SER A 66 2.59 0.08 12.92
CA SER A 66 3.34 -0.98 12.27
C SER A 66 4.72 -0.50 11.83
N GLU A 67 5.72 -1.37 11.94
CA GLU A 67 7.08 -1.13 11.45
C GLU A 67 7.17 -1.61 9.99
N LEU A 68 7.60 -0.73 9.10
CA LEU A 68 7.89 -1.05 7.71
C LEU A 68 9.39 -0.99 7.47
N LYS A 69 9.93 -2.02 6.83
CA LYS A 69 11.32 -2.07 6.38
C LYS A 69 11.36 -1.77 4.89
N ILE A 70 11.98 -0.65 4.53
CA ILE A 70 12.21 -0.27 3.14
C ILE A 70 13.64 -0.65 2.80
N ILE A 71 13.79 -1.63 1.92
CA ILE A 71 15.08 -2.28 1.59
C ILE A 71 15.72 -1.71 0.31
N LEU A 72 14.94 -0.98 -0.50
CA LEU A 72 15.46 -0.28 -1.66
C LEU A 72 15.73 1.18 -1.32
N ASP A 73 16.82 1.73 -1.86
CA ASP A 73 17.14 3.15 -1.77
C ASP A 73 16.17 3.96 -2.65
N VAL A 74 14.99 4.25 -2.09
CA VAL A 74 13.92 5.01 -2.74
C VAL A 74 13.55 6.25 -1.95
N ASN A 75 13.45 7.38 -2.66
CA ASN A 75 12.96 8.63 -2.10
C ASN A 75 11.44 8.61 -2.07
N ILE A 76 10.88 8.52 -0.86
CA ILE A 76 9.43 8.50 -0.62
C ILE A 76 9.03 9.89 -0.15
N SER A 77 8.11 10.54 -0.86
CA SER A 77 7.59 11.85 -0.46
C SER A 77 7.00 11.82 0.95
N ARG A 78 7.19 12.86 1.76
CA ARG A 78 6.68 12.91 3.14
C ARG A 78 5.15 12.83 3.22
N ASP A 79 4.46 13.34 2.21
CA ASP A 79 3.00 13.29 2.08
C ASP A 79 2.49 12.08 1.27
N ALA A 80 3.36 11.10 1.00
CA ALA A 80 2.95 9.84 0.39
C ALA A 80 1.89 9.14 1.26
N GLN A 81 1.05 8.34 0.60
CA GLN A 81 -0.02 7.60 1.27
C GLN A 81 0.17 6.11 1.03
N MET A 82 -0.15 5.30 2.03
CA MET A 82 -0.15 3.86 1.91
C MET A 82 -1.59 3.36 1.85
N ALA A 83 -1.87 2.37 1.01
CA ALA A 83 -3.14 1.66 0.99
C ALA A 83 -2.91 0.15 0.98
N SER A 84 -3.80 -0.61 1.62
CA SER A 84 -3.82 -2.06 1.43
C SER A 84 -4.61 -2.39 0.16
N GLN A 85 -4.04 -3.22 -0.71
CA GLN A 85 -4.65 -3.68 -1.95
C GLN A 85 -4.63 -5.21 -2.03
N THR A 86 -5.67 -5.79 -2.63
CA THR A 86 -5.69 -7.21 -2.98
C THR A 86 -4.96 -7.40 -4.31
N ILE A 87 -3.87 -8.15 -4.30
CA ILE A 87 -3.00 -8.37 -5.47
C ILE A 87 -3.25 -9.72 -6.16
N SER A 88 -4.01 -10.62 -5.54
CA SER A 88 -4.35 -11.92 -6.13
C SER A 88 -5.83 -12.24 -6.01
N LEU A 89 -6.33 -13.07 -6.93
CA LEU A 89 -7.73 -13.53 -6.93
C LEU A 89 -8.10 -14.32 -5.66
N LEU A 90 -7.11 -14.88 -4.97
CA LEU A 90 -7.30 -15.66 -3.74
C LEU A 90 -7.29 -14.79 -2.48
N GLY A 91 -7.26 -13.46 -2.63
CA GLY A 91 -7.33 -12.53 -1.51
C GLY A 91 -5.98 -12.24 -0.85
N GLU A 92 -4.86 -12.49 -1.53
CA GLU A 92 -3.55 -12.02 -1.08
C GLU A 92 -3.54 -10.49 -1.10
N THR A 93 -3.05 -9.90 -0.02
CA THR A 93 -2.99 -8.45 0.14
C THR A 93 -1.56 -7.97 0.27
N ALA A 94 -1.30 -6.79 -0.27
CA ALA A 94 -0.04 -6.08 -0.16
C ALA A 94 -0.30 -4.62 0.20
N LEU A 95 0.75 -3.91 0.61
CA LEU A 95 0.73 -2.47 0.78
C LEU A 95 1.20 -1.80 -0.51
N GLU A 96 0.47 -0.80 -0.99
CA GLU A 96 0.85 0.04 -2.14
C GLU A 96 1.09 1.47 -1.68
N LEU A 97 2.26 1.99 -2.04
CA LEU A 97 2.66 3.35 -1.82
C LEU A 97 2.22 4.22 -3.02
N SER A 98 1.39 5.22 -2.73
CA SER A 98 1.05 6.28 -3.68
C SER A 98 1.98 7.47 -3.48
N ASN A 99 2.55 7.98 -4.59
CA ASN A 99 3.38 9.17 -4.54
C ASN A 99 2.60 10.38 -4.03
N GLY A 100 3.26 11.15 -3.18
CA GLY A 100 2.82 12.49 -2.80
C GLY A 100 3.50 13.57 -3.64
N ASN A 101 3.27 14.83 -3.29
CA ASN A 101 3.80 16.00 -4.00
C ASN A 101 4.74 16.87 -3.15
N ALA A 102 5.03 16.47 -1.91
CA ALA A 102 5.95 17.19 -1.05
C ALA A 102 7.38 17.21 -1.63
N ALA A 103 8.08 18.31 -1.37
CA ALA A 103 9.45 18.50 -1.83
C ALA A 103 10.49 17.76 -0.95
N ASP A 104 10.06 17.30 0.22
CA ASP A 104 10.87 16.58 1.19
C ASP A 104 10.48 15.10 1.31
N TYR A 105 11.47 14.30 1.68
CA TYR A 105 11.36 12.84 1.71
C TYR A 105 11.32 12.29 3.13
N LEU A 106 10.68 11.13 3.29
CA LEU A 106 10.69 10.37 4.54
C LEU A 106 12.10 9.93 4.90
N ARG A 107 12.40 10.09 6.18
CA ARG A 107 13.62 9.63 6.83
C ARG A 107 13.32 8.42 7.70
N GLU A 108 14.38 7.78 8.17
CA GLU A 108 14.26 6.73 9.16
C GLU A 108 13.51 7.23 10.41
N GLY A 109 12.53 6.44 10.85
CA GLY A 109 11.65 6.74 11.96
C GLY A 109 10.46 7.65 11.65
N ASP A 110 10.32 8.16 10.42
CA ASP A 110 9.13 8.93 10.03
C ASP A 110 7.89 8.02 9.93
N THR A 111 6.70 8.63 10.06
CA THR A 111 5.41 7.93 10.08
C THR A 111 4.57 8.26 8.85
N LEU A 112 4.02 7.23 8.23
CA LEU A 112 3.01 7.25 7.19
C LEU A 112 1.62 6.96 7.75
N LEU A 113 0.59 7.44 7.05
CA LEU A 113 -0.81 7.12 7.36
C LEU A 113 -1.31 6.02 6.42
N LEU A 114 -1.96 5.00 6.99
CA LEU A 114 -2.69 4.01 6.20
C LEU A 114 -4.06 4.57 5.81
N VAL A 115 -4.24 4.81 4.53
CA VAL A 115 -5.51 5.21 3.96
C VAL A 115 -6.29 3.96 3.57
N HIS A 116 -7.49 3.82 4.15
CA HIS A 116 -8.40 2.78 3.74
C HIS A 116 -9.11 3.25 2.48
N PRO A 117 -8.96 2.57 1.33
CA PRO A 117 -9.80 2.86 0.18
C PRO A 117 -11.25 2.74 0.66
N ARG A 118 -12.05 3.80 0.43
CA ARG A 118 -13.48 3.79 0.78
C ARG A 118 -14.06 2.51 0.24
N ARG A 119 -14.56 1.64 1.12
CA ARG A 119 -15.12 0.34 0.77
C ARG A 119 -16.25 0.53 -0.25
N MET A 120 -15.93 0.46 -1.54
CA MET A 120 -16.91 0.56 -2.61
C MET A 120 -17.93 -0.59 -2.53
N PHE A 121 -17.55 -1.72 -1.91
CA PHE A 121 -18.39 -2.88 -1.64
C PHE A 121 -19.51 -2.67 -0.61
N ALA A 122 -19.52 -1.55 0.13
CA ALA A 122 -20.63 -1.22 1.02
C ALA A 122 -21.84 -0.63 0.27
N ASP A 123 -21.66 -0.29 -1.02
CA ASP A 123 -22.74 0.18 -1.87
C ASP A 123 -23.77 -0.93 -2.10
N SER A 124 -25.05 -0.61 -1.94
CA SER A 124 -26.17 -1.50 -2.27
C SER A 124 -26.10 -1.99 -3.73
N THR A 125 -25.48 -1.22 -4.61
CA THR A 125 -25.29 -1.54 -6.04
C THR A 125 -24.46 -2.81 -6.25
N ILE A 126 -23.37 -2.99 -5.49
CA ILE A 126 -22.50 -4.18 -5.61
C ILE A 126 -23.19 -5.42 -5.04
N ARG A 127 -23.94 -5.28 -3.93
CA ARG A 127 -24.76 -6.38 -3.38
C ARG A 127 -25.81 -6.87 -4.37
N ASN A 128 -26.45 -5.95 -5.08
CA ASN A 128 -27.43 -6.28 -6.10
C ASN A 128 -26.79 -6.98 -7.31
N LEU A 129 -25.58 -6.55 -7.72
CA LEU A 129 -24.83 -7.22 -8.79
C LEU A 129 -24.42 -8.66 -8.43
N PHE A 130 -23.94 -8.89 -7.20
CA PHE A 130 -23.58 -10.24 -6.75
C PHE A 130 -24.80 -11.16 -6.63
N GLN A 131 -25.96 -10.66 -6.20
CA GLN A 131 -27.20 -11.44 -6.23
C GLN A 131 -27.58 -11.78 -7.67
N TYR A 132 -27.49 -10.83 -8.58
CA TYR A 132 -27.81 -11.03 -9.98
C TYR A 132 -26.90 -12.06 -10.68
N ILE A 133 -25.58 -12.04 -10.42
CA ILE A 133 -24.66 -13.07 -10.95
C ILE A 133 -24.99 -14.44 -10.36
N ARG A 134 -25.26 -14.52 -9.07
CA ARG A 134 -25.63 -15.77 -8.39
C ARG A 134 -26.96 -16.34 -8.91
N GLU A 135 -27.90 -15.47 -9.26
CA GLU A 135 -29.18 -15.84 -9.86
C GLU A 135 -29.04 -16.20 -11.34
N GLY A 136 -28.20 -15.49 -12.11
CA GLY A 136 -27.93 -15.76 -13.52
C GLY A 136 -27.06 -16.99 -13.80
N LEU A 137 -26.36 -17.51 -12.78
CA LEU A 137 -25.66 -18.80 -12.84
C LEU A 137 -26.56 -20.00 -12.53
N ARG A 138 -27.85 -19.78 -12.22
CA ARG A 138 -28.86 -20.85 -12.25
C ARG A 138 -29.29 -21.07 -13.71
N PRO A 139 -29.36 -22.31 -14.19
CA PRO A 139 -29.65 -22.64 -15.60
C PRO A 139 -31.13 -22.46 -15.96
N GLU A 140 -31.82 -21.45 -15.44
CA GLU A 140 -33.18 -21.13 -15.82
C GLU A 140 -33.21 -19.88 -16.69
N SER A 141 -33.22 -20.13 -18.00
CA SER A 141 -33.60 -19.27 -19.14
C SER A 141 -33.19 -17.79 -19.09
N PRO A 142 -32.41 -17.29 -20.07
CA PRO A 142 -32.03 -15.86 -20.17
C PRO A 142 -33.19 -14.90 -20.50
N GLU A 143 -34.42 -15.39 -20.63
CA GLU A 143 -35.60 -14.56 -20.93
C GLU A 143 -35.83 -13.35 -20.02
N PRO A 144 -35.62 -13.42 -18.69
CA PRO A 144 -35.78 -12.27 -17.82
C PRO A 144 -34.75 -11.16 -18.12
N LEU A 145 -33.57 -11.54 -18.64
CA LEU A 145 -32.50 -10.61 -19.03
C LEU A 145 -32.89 -9.87 -20.32
N LEU A 146 -33.39 -10.62 -21.30
CA LEU A 146 -33.81 -10.07 -22.60
C LEU A 146 -34.97 -9.08 -22.43
N ARG A 147 -35.99 -9.43 -21.65
CA ARG A 147 -37.13 -8.52 -21.41
C ARG A 147 -36.73 -7.23 -20.69
N LYS A 148 -35.73 -7.29 -19.80
CA LYS A 148 -35.22 -6.10 -19.11
C LYS A 148 -34.39 -5.23 -20.05
N LEU A 149 -33.59 -5.81 -20.93
CA LEU A 149 -32.85 -5.08 -21.96
C LEU A 149 -33.81 -4.37 -22.92
N ASP A 150 -34.85 -5.05 -23.40
CA ASP A 150 -35.88 -4.45 -24.27
C ASP A 150 -36.57 -3.26 -23.58
N SER A 151 -36.87 -3.38 -22.29
CA SER A 151 -37.50 -2.29 -21.52
C SER A 151 -36.58 -1.09 -21.32
N VAL A 152 -35.27 -1.32 -21.18
CA VAL A 152 -34.28 -0.25 -21.07
C VAL A 152 -34.09 0.45 -22.42
N GLU A 153 -34.02 -0.31 -23.50
CA GLU A 153 -33.91 0.20 -24.87
C GLU A 153 -35.11 1.08 -25.24
N GLN A 154 -36.33 0.60 -25.00
CA GLN A 154 -37.56 1.39 -25.22
C GLN A 154 -37.58 2.69 -24.41
N LYS A 155 -37.06 2.65 -23.18
CA LYS A 155 -37.00 3.84 -22.33
C LYS A 155 -35.96 4.83 -22.84
N LEU A 156 -34.83 4.35 -23.35
CA LEU A 156 -33.78 5.17 -23.95
C LEU A 156 -34.30 5.86 -25.22
N ASP A 157 -35.00 5.12 -26.09
CA ASP A 157 -35.63 5.67 -27.31
C ASP A 157 -36.67 6.74 -26.97
N SER A 158 -37.46 6.53 -25.92
CA SER A 158 -38.44 7.50 -25.46
C SER A 158 -37.82 8.80 -24.92
N LEU A 159 -36.56 8.75 -24.47
CA LEU A 159 -35.81 9.92 -24.02
C LEU A 159 -35.12 10.63 -25.19
N LEU A 160 -34.66 9.88 -26.19
CA LEU A 160 -34.06 10.42 -27.41
C LEU A 160 -35.10 11.08 -28.33
N GLN A 161 -36.36 10.64 -28.32
CA GLN A 161 -37.47 11.28 -29.05
C GLN A 161 -38.05 12.52 -28.35
N ARG A 162 -37.56 12.88 -27.16
CA ARG A 162 -37.99 14.07 -26.40
C ARG A 162 -37.00 15.24 -26.49
N GLN A 163 -35.98 15.14 -27.34
CA GLN A 163 -35.12 16.25 -27.79
C GLN A 163 -35.50 16.68 -29.20
#